data_AF-A0A831WN17-F1
#
_entry.id   AF-A0A831WN17-F1
#
_cell.length_a   1.000
_cell.length_b   1.000
_cell.length_c   1.000
_cell.angle_alpha   90.00
_cell.angle_beta   90.00
_cell.angle_gamma   90.00
#
_symmetry.space_group_name_H-M   'P 1'
#
loop_
_entity.id
_entity.type
_entity.pdbx_description
1 polymer ?
#
loop_
_entity_poly.entity_id
_entity_poly.type
_entity_poly.pdbx_seq_one_letter_code
_entity_poly.pdbx_strand_id
1 'polypeptide(L)'
;MGPLSKGHENIDREIQRILENYKNERSIESFAYAILGTYGIGKTQLLYQIHKYSIEKEIIPLYFLAEDLFREIIKETENHQWTPGEVYSLVEKKIDEIIKCLNNRDRAGLENTIDPRRKIRKDCPLLIDRIIEKFSHSVSEKTKIILLVDELEGQYGNLQNIVQTKDRSPLREWLESKTYLKFLAFAPAGIYELGGADRDRVKRIVIPSADVKYIRENVIGDAGRSNSCWWFSRGKVIWIFAVFC
;
A
#
# COMPACT_ATOMS: atom_id res chain seq x y z
N MET A 1 22.66 -7.96 0.70
CA MET A 1 21.76 -9.14 0.66
C MET A 1 21.11 -9.19 -0.71
N GLY A 2 21.11 -10.36 -1.36
CA GLY A 2 20.40 -10.57 -2.63
C GLY A 2 18.88 -10.69 -2.44
N PRO A 3 18.08 -10.83 -3.53
CA PRO A 3 16.63 -10.99 -3.43
C PRO A 3 16.22 -12.31 -2.76
N LEU A 4 15.12 -12.29 -2.00
CA LEU A 4 14.57 -13.44 -1.27
C LEU A 4 14.19 -14.62 -2.17
N SER A 5 13.86 -14.35 -3.43
CA SER A 5 13.69 -15.33 -4.51
C SER A 5 13.69 -14.63 -5.86
N LYS A 6 13.82 -15.36 -6.98
CA LYS A 6 13.64 -14.80 -8.33
C LYS A 6 12.27 -14.13 -8.51
N GLY A 7 11.24 -14.62 -7.81
CA GLY A 7 9.92 -13.99 -7.83
C GLY A 7 9.93 -12.61 -7.18
N HIS A 8 10.65 -12.42 -6.08
CA HIS A 8 10.82 -11.10 -5.45
C HIS A 8 11.56 -10.13 -6.38
N GLU A 9 12.62 -10.61 -7.06
CA GLU A 9 13.35 -9.81 -8.04
C GLU A 9 12.47 -9.39 -9.23
N ASN A 10 11.59 -10.29 -9.71
CA ASN A 10 10.64 -9.96 -10.75
C ASN A 10 9.64 -8.88 -10.31
N ILE A 11 9.11 -9.00 -9.09
CA ILE A 11 8.17 -8.01 -8.53
C ILE A 11 8.86 -6.66 -8.36
N ASP A 12 10.09 -6.64 -7.85
CA ASP A 12 10.86 -5.41 -7.69
C ASP A 12 11.05 -4.70 -9.04
N ARG A 13 11.47 -5.45 -10.08
CA ARG A 13 11.61 -4.93 -11.45
C ARG A 13 10.27 -4.46 -12.03
N GLU A 14 9.18 -5.20 -11.80
CA GLU A 14 7.85 -4.80 -12.25
C GLU A 14 7.40 -3.49 -11.60
N ILE A 15 7.57 -3.34 -10.29
CA ILE A 15 7.25 -2.12 -9.54
C ILE A 15 8.07 -0.94 -10.06
N GLN A 16 9.38 -1.09 -10.19
CA GLN A 16 10.24 -0.01 -10.70
C GLN A 16 9.79 0.42 -12.11
N ARG A 17 9.44 -0.54 -12.98
CA ARG A 17 8.90 -0.27 -14.31
C ARG A 17 7.56 0.46 -14.27
N ILE A 18 6.65 0.07 -13.39
CA ILE A 18 5.35 0.74 -13.21
C ILE A 18 5.56 2.19 -12.78
N LEU A 19 6.39 2.44 -11.77
CA LEU A 19 6.67 3.78 -11.27
C LEU A 19 7.35 4.66 -12.33
N GLU A 20 8.29 4.09 -13.10
CA GLU A 20 8.96 4.78 -14.20
C GLU A 20 7.97 5.18 -15.31
N ASN A 21 7.09 4.25 -15.71
CA ASN A 21 6.08 4.54 -16.72
C ASN A 21 5.09 5.59 -16.22
N TYR A 22 4.66 5.50 -14.96
CA TYR A 22 3.75 6.47 -14.35
C TYR A 22 4.34 7.88 -14.26
N LYS A 23 5.61 8.00 -13.84
CA LYS A 23 6.33 9.28 -13.78
C LYS A 23 6.43 9.95 -15.15
N ASN A 24 6.71 9.16 -16.19
CA ASN A 24 6.93 9.65 -17.55
C ASN A 24 5.65 9.69 -18.40
N GLU A 25 4.47 9.55 -17.80
CA GLU A 25 3.17 9.57 -18.48
C GLU A 25 3.06 8.55 -19.64
N ARG A 26 3.79 7.45 -19.53
CA ARG A 26 3.71 6.33 -20.47
C ARG A 26 2.50 5.47 -20.13
N SER A 27 2.04 4.68 -21.09
CA SER A 27 0.95 3.74 -20.89
C SER A 27 1.26 2.79 -19.71
N ILE A 28 0.41 2.82 -18.70
CA ILE A 28 0.40 1.86 -17.60
C ILE A 28 -0.81 0.95 -17.74
N GLU A 29 -0.63 -0.32 -17.39
CA GLU A 29 -1.66 -1.36 -17.58
C GLU A 29 -2.85 -1.17 -16.62
N SER A 30 -2.59 -0.63 -15.43
CA SER A 30 -3.61 -0.34 -14.41
C SER A 30 -3.19 0.87 -13.58
N PHE A 31 -4.17 1.54 -12.96
CA PHE A 31 -3.94 2.57 -11.94
C PHE A 31 -4.17 2.04 -10.52
N ALA A 32 -4.64 0.80 -10.37
CA ALA A 32 -4.85 0.16 -9.08
C ALA A 32 -4.25 -1.25 -9.07
N TYR A 33 -3.40 -1.49 -8.07
CA TYR A 33 -2.67 -2.73 -7.88
C TYR A 33 -2.97 -3.30 -6.49
N ALA A 34 -3.42 -4.55 -6.43
CA ALA A 34 -3.60 -5.29 -5.19
C ALA A 34 -2.32 -6.09 -4.88
N ILE A 35 -1.63 -5.74 -3.80
CA ILE A 35 -0.50 -6.49 -3.26
C ILE A 35 -1.03 -7.59 -2.35
N LEU A 36 -0.88 -8.83 -2.79
CA LEU A 36 -1.45 -10.01 -2.16
C LEU A 36 -0.39 -10.84 -1.47
N GLY A 37 -0.68 -11.27 -0.25
CA GLY A 37 0.16 -12.26 0.40
C GLY A 37 -0.23 -12.50 1.85
N THR A 38 0.07 -13.70 2.34
CA THR A 38 -0.30 -14.12 3.69
C THR A 38 0.32 -13.23 4.78
N TYR A 39 -0.23 -13.27 5.98
CA TYR A 39 0.35 -12.56 7.12
C TYR A 39 1.83 -12.97 7.32
N GLY A 40 2.71 -11.97 7.48
CA GLY A 40 4.15 -12.15 7.69
C GLY A 40 5.01 -12.34 6.43
N ILE A 41 4.42 -12.24 5.23
CA ILE A 41 5.16 -12.42 3.96
C ILE A 41 5.96 -11.19 3.50
N GLY A 42 5.69 -10.00 4.08
CA GLY A 42 6.38 -8.76 3.73
C GLY A 42 5.59 -7.74 2.90
N LYS A 43 4.25 -7.71 2.98
CA LYS A 43 3.41 -6.71 2.29
C LYS A 43 3.76 -5.26 2.67
N THR A 44 3.75 -4.96 3.97
CA THR A 44 4.12 -3.65 4.51
C THR A 44 5.54 -3.27 4.11
N GLN A 45 6.48 -4.22 4.15
CA GLN A 45 7.85 -3.99 3.69
C GLN A 45 7.93 -3.65 2.20
N LEU A 46 7.11 -4.30 1.36
CA LEU A 46 7.01 -3.97 -0.06
C LEU A 46 6.43 -2.56 -0.27
N LEU A 47 5.40 -2.17 0.48
CA LEU A 47 4.87 -0.80 0.45
C LEU A 47 5.94 0.24 0.86
N TYR A 48 6.74 -0.05 1.89
CA TYR A 48 7.86 0.82 2.28
C TYR A 48 8.93 0.92 1.19
N GLN A 49 9.17 -0.17 0.46
CA GLN A 49 10.09 -0.15 -0.67
C GLN A 49 9.53 0.69 -1.84
N ILE A 50 8.24 0.54 -2.16
CA ILE A 50 7.55 1.38 -3.17
C ILE A 50 7.61 2.84 -2.77
N HIS A 51 7.37 3.16 -1.48
CA HIS A 51 7.51 4.50 -0.94
C HIS A 51 8.91 5.06 -1.21
N LYS A 52 9.96 4.31 -0.87
CA LYS A 52 11.36 4.72 -1.12
C LYS A 52 11.62 4.99 -2.61
N TYR A 53 11.28 4.06 -3.50
CA TYR A 53 11.47 4.23 -4.94
C TYR A 53 10.70 5.44 -5.50
N SER A 54 9.53 5.73 -4.96
CA SER A 54 8.72 6.86 -5.40
C SER A 54 9.40 8.19 -5.07
N ILE A 55 9.96 8.32 -3.86
CA ILE A 55 10.75 9.51 -3.47
C ILE A 55 11.97 9.69 -4.38
N GLU A 56 12.69 8.60 -4.69
CA GLU A 56 13.84 8.61 -5.60
C GLU A 56 13.45 9.06 -7.02
N LYS A 57 12.22 8.78 -7.44
CA LYS A 57 11.66 9.17 -8.75
C LYS A 57 10.87 10.48 -8.72
N GLU A 58 10.92 11.22 -7.61
CA GLU A 58 10.18 12.48 -7.44
C GLU A 58 8.67 12.31 -7.66
N ILE A 59 8.11 11.25 -7.10
CA ILE A 59 6.69 10.94 -7.01
C ILE A 59 6.32 10.99 -5.53
N ILE A 60 5.28 11.71 -5.14
CA ILE A 60 4.84 11.82 -3.75
C ILE A 60 4.15 10.51 -3.34
N PRO A 61 4.71 9.73 -2.41
CA PRO A 61 4.08 8.51 -1.93
C PRO A 61 3.31 8.79 -0.64
N LEU A 62 1.98 8.76 -0.70
CA LEU A 62 1.15 8.92 0.48
C LEU A 62 0.80 7.54 1.06
N TYR A 63 1.32 7.26 2.25
CA TYR A 63 1.07 6.00 2.96
C TYR A 63 -0.06 6.16 3.96
N PHE A 64 -1.08 5.33 3.87
CA PHE A 64 -2.22 5.31 4.77
C PHE A 64 -2.45 3.90 5.34
N LEU A 65 -2.85 3.84 6.61
CA LEU A 65 -3.66 2.72 7.08
C LEU A 65 -5.08 2.94 6.58
N ALA A 66 -5.72 1.90 6.02
CA ALA A 66 -7.08 2.03 5.49
C ALA A 66 -8.07 2.59 6.51
N GLU A 67 -7.91 2.23 7.78
CA GLU A 67 -8.75 2.72 8.88
C GLU A 67 -8.65 4.24 9.09
N ASP A 68 -7.48 4.82 8.82
CA ASP A 68 -7.28 6.27 8.92
C ASP A 68 -7.72 6.99 7.64
N LEU A 69 -7.56 6.35 6.48
CA LEU A 69 -8.03 6.88 5.20
C LEU A 69 -9.56 6.99 5.15
N PHE A 70 -10.27 6.01 5.70
CA PHE A 70 -11.73 5.90 5.66
C PHE A 70 -12.40 6.21 7.01
N ARG A 71 -11.68 6.85 7.92
CA ARG A 71 -12.09 7.07 9.32
C ARG A 71 -13.44 7.79 9.44
N GLU A 72 -13.67 8.81 8.62
CA GLU A 72 -14.87 9.63 8.61
C GLU A 72 -16.09 8.79 8.23
N ILE A 73 -15.96 7.94 7.21
CA ILE A 73 -17.01 7.02 6.77
C ILE A 73 -17.43 6.11 7.91
N ILE A 74 -16.46 5.55 8.64
CA ILE A 74 -16.70 4.61 9.74
C ILE A 74 -17.31 5.29 10.97
N LYS A 75 -17.09 6.59 11.16
CA LYS A 75 -17.61 7.34 12.33
C LYS A 75 -18.99 7.93 12.10
N GLU A 76 -19.32 8.31 10.87
CA GLU A 76 -20.54 9.04 10.53
C GLU A 76 -21.70 8.11 10.12
N THR A 77 -21.52 6.79 10.28
CA THR A 77 -22.42 5.73 9.81
C THR A 77 -23.85 5.81 10.31
N GLU A 78 -24.08 6.41 11.48
CA GLU A 78 -25.41 6.48 12.08
C GLU A 78 -26.28 7.60 11.47
N ASN A 79 -25.67 8.60 10.82
CA ASN A 79 -26.36 9.82 10.38
C ASN A 79 -26.20 10.14 8.88
N HIS A 80 -25.32 9.44 8.16
CA HIS A 80 -25.05 9.71 6.75
C HIS A 80 -24.97 8.42 5.92
N GLN A 81 -25.67 8.40 4.79
CA GLN A 81 -25.60 7.30 3.83
C GLN A 81 -24.58 7.64 2.76
N TRP A 82 -23.44 6.97 2.80
CA TRP A 82 -22.33 7.22 1.87
C TRP A 82 -22.57 6.58 0.50
N THR A 83 -22.07 7.20 -0.55
CA THR A 83 -22.02 6.70 -1.93
C THR A 83 -20.57 6.52 -2.40
N PRO A 84 -20.28 5.67 -3.41
CA PRO A 84 -18.92 5.52 -3.94
C PRO A 84 -18.25 6.84 -4.36
N GLY A 85 -19.04 7.77 -4.91
CA GLY A 85 -18.54 9.10 -5.28
C GLY A 85 -18.21 10.00 -4.10
N GLU A 86 -18.92 9.87 -2.98
CA GLU A 86 -18.54 10.55 -1.73
C GLU A 86 -17.29 9.94 -1.11
N VAL A 87 -17.11 8.62 -1.20
CA VAL A 87 -15.85 7.96 -0.80
C VAL A 87 -14.69 8.51 -1.63
N TYR A 88 -14.85 8.58 -2.95
CA TYR A 88 -13.86 9.18 -3.84
C TYR A 88 -13.56 10.64 -3.45
N SER A 89 -14.61 11.45 -3.27
CA SER A 89 -14.50 12.87 -2.91
C SER A 89 -13.82 13.09 -1.56
N LEU A 90 -14.05 12.20 -0.57
CA LEU A 90 -13.37 12.23 0.71
C LEU A 90 -11.86 12.00 0.55
N VAL A 91 -11.48 11.01 -0.26
CA VAL A 91 -10.05 10.72 -0.51
C VAL A 91 -9.38 11.88 -1.24
N GLU A 92 -10.02 12.44 -2.28
CA GLU A 92 -9.50 13.64 -2.97
C GLU A 92 -9.33 14.81 -2.01
N LYS A 93 -10.32 15.09 -1.17
CA LYS A 93 -10.25 16.16 -0.17
C LYS A 93 -9.06 16.00 0.78
N LYS A 94 -8.81 14.78 1.28
CA LYS A 94 -7.64 14.50 2.13
C LYS A 94 -6.32 14.72 1.40
N ILE A 95 -6.25 14.36 0.12
CA ILE A 95 -5.05 14.56 -0.70
C ILE A 95 -4.81 16.05 -0.96
N ASP A 96 -5.87 16.82 -1.25
CA ASP A 96 -5.79 18.27 -1.39
C ASP A 96 -5.33 18.96 -0.12
N GLU A 97 -5.81 18.51 1.05
CA GLU A 97 -5.35 18.98 2.36
C GLU A 97 -3.86 18.68 2.56
N ILE A 98 -3.42 17.47 2.22
CA ILE A 98 -2.00 17.07 2.28
C ILE A 98 -1.13 17.95 1.39
N ILE A 99 -1.55 18.21 0.15
CA ILE A 99 -0.83 19.08 -0.79
C ILE A 99 -0.73 20.50 -0.22
N LYS A 100 -1.82 21.04 0.32
CA LYS A 100 -1.82 22.34 0.99
C LYS A 100 -0.86 22.37 2.18
N CYS A 101 -0.87 21.34 3.02
CA CYS A 101 0.07 21.23 4.15
C CYS A 101 1.52 21.17 3.69
N LEU A 102 1.83 20.42 2.62
CA LEU A 102 3.18 20.35 2.04
C LEU A 102 3.65 21.72 1.52
N ASN A 103 2.80 22.43 0.79
CA ASN A 103 3.10 23.77 0.26
C ASN A 103 3.27 24.81 1.38
N ASN A 104 2.48 24.70 2.45
CA ASN A 104 2.52 25.63 3.58
C ASN A 104 3.54 25.24 4.67
N ARG A 105 4.26 24.13 4.50
CA ARG A 105 5.15 23.54 5.51
C ARG A 105 4.44 23.24 6.85
N ASP A 106 3.15 22.96 6.78
CA ASP A 106 2.35 22.57 7.94
C ASP A 106 2.54 21.08 8.24
N ARG A 107 3.62 20.79 8.95
CA ARG A 107 3.93 19.43 9.39
C ARG A 107 2.82 18.84 10.27
N ALA A 108 2.25 19.63 11.18
CA ALA A 108 1.24 19.16 12.10
C ALA A 108 -0.05 18.78 11.37
N GLY A 109 -0.49 19.60 10.40
CA GLY A 109 -1.61 19.29 9.52
C GLY A 109 -1.38 18.02 8.70
N LEU A 110 -0.21 17.91 8.05
CA LEU A 110 0.17 16.72 7.27
C LEU A 110 0.09 15.44 8.12
N GLU A 111 0.71 15.49 9.30
CA GLU A 111 0.73 14.39 10.25
C GLU A 111 -0.66 14.01 10.75
N ASN A 112 -1.54 14.99 10.97
CA ASN A 112 -2.92 14.74 11.40
C ASN A 112 -3.80 14.16 10.28
N THR A 113 -3.54 14.52 9.02
CA THR A 113 -4.31 13.98 7.88
C THR A 113 -3.85 12.57 7.50
N ILE A 114 -2.54 12.30 7.50
CA ILE A 114 -1.97 10.99 7.11
C ILE A 114 -2.03 9.97 8.25
N ASP A 115 -1.65 10.38 9.47
CA ASP A 115 -1.47 9.50 10.61
C ASP A 115 -2.08 10.10 11.90
N PRO A 116 -3.41 10.32 11.93
CA PRO A 116 -4.08 10.97 13.07
C PRO A 116 -3.91 10.21 14.38
N ARG A 117 -3.67 8.89 14.33
CA ARG A 117 -3.51 8.03 15.51
C ARG A 117 -2.06 7.74 15.89
N ARG A 118 -1.10 8.32 15.16
CA ARG A 118 0.35 8.16 15.38
C ARG A 118 0.86 6.72 15.22
N LYS A 119 0.10 5.84 14.56
CA LYS A 119 0.49 4.43 14.36
C LYS A 119 1.65 4.35 13.37
N ILE A 120 1.52 5.01 12.23
CA ILE A 120 2.54 5.00 11.17
C ILE A 120 3.85 5.59 11.70
N ARG A 121 3.79 6.71 12.42
CA ARG A 121 4.98 7.35 13.00
C ARG A 121 5.63 6.54 14.11
N LYS A 122 4.87 5.72 14.82
CA LYS A 122 5.41 4.80 15.83
C LYS A 122 6.17 3.65 15.16
N ASP A 123 5.61 3.12 14.07
CA ASP A 123 6.17 1.94 13.40
C ASP A 123 7.29 2.30 12.41
N CYS A 124 7.16 3.43 11.70
CA CYS A 124 8.15 3.93 10.75
C CYS A 124 8.08 5.47 10.61
N PRO A 125 8.72 6.24 11.51
CA PRO A 125 8.66 7.71 11.50
C PRO A 125 9.20 8.34 10.20
N LEU A 126 10.16 7.66 9.57
CA LEU A 126 10.85 8.13 8.37
C LEU A 126 9.95 8.28 7.13
N LEU A 127 8.74 7.71 7.11
CA LEU A 127 7.85 7.83 5.96
C LEU A 127 7.43 9.28 5.73
N ILE A 128 6.89 9.91 6.76
CA ILE A 128 6.41 11.30 6.67
C ILE A 128 7.59 12.27 6.56
N ASP A 129 8.66 12.05 7.32
CA ASP A 129 9.84 12.91 7.31
C ASP A 129 10.44 13.04 5.91
N ARG A 130 10.61 11.92 5.19
CA ARG A 130 11.18 11.93 3.84
C ARG A 130 10.30 12.64 2.82
N ILE A 131 8.97 12.60 3.00
CA ILE A 131 8.04 13.35 2.14
C ILE A 131 8.25 14.85 2.36
N ILE A 132 8.29 15.28 3.62
CA ILE A 132 8.50 16.70 3.98
C ILE A 132 9.86 17.18 3.45
N GLU A 133 10.93 16.42 3.68
CA GLU A 133 12.29 16.75 3.25
C GLU A 133 12.38 16.91 1.73
N LYS A 134 11.74 16.02 0.97
CA LYS A 134 11.86 16.01 -0.50
C LYS A 134 10.89 16.97 -1.20
N PHE A 135 9.69 17.15 -0.67
CA PHE A 135 8.58 17.78 -1.41
C PHE A 135 8.09 19.12 -0.85
N SER A 136 8.57 19.58 0.31
CA SER A 136 8.09 20.84 0.93
C SER A 136 8.27 22.12 0.10
N HIS A 137 9.00 22.09 -1.03
CA HIS A 137 9.23 23.26 -1.91
C HIS A 137 8.92 23.01 -3.39
N SER A 138 8.39 21.84 -3.74
CA SER A 138 8.38 21.37 -5.14
C SER A 138 7.06 20.72 -5.58
N VAL A 139 5.99 20.84 -4.79
CA VAL A 139 4.68 20.32 -5.21
C VAL A 139 4.07 21.23 -6.27
N SER A 140 4.35 20.91 -7.52
CA SER A 140 3.67 21.46 -8.69
C SER A 140 2.48 20.59 -9.11
N GLU A 141 1.58 21.13 -9.95
CA GLU A 141 0.48 20.37 -10.57
C GLU A 141 0.97 19.16 -11.39
N LYS A 142 2.23 19.17 -11.84
CA LYS A 142 2.83 18.05 -12.59
C LYS A 142 3.39 16.95 -11.68
N THR A 143 3.40 17.17 -10.37
CA THR A 143 3.97 16.21 -9.42
C THR A 143 3.03 15.02 -9.30
N LYS A 144 3.52 13.85 -9.68
CA LYS A 144 2.73 12.62 -9.58
C LYS A 144 2.60 12.21 -8.12
N ILE A 145 1.44 11.67 -7.78
CA ILE A 145 1.12 11.14 -6.44
C ILE A 145 0.80 9.67 -6.57
N ILE A 146 1.23 8.86 -5.60
CA ILE A 146 0.76 7.49 -5.42
C ILE A 146 0.15 7.32 -4.03
N LEU A 147 -0.84 6.42 -3.96
CA LEU A 147 -1.49 6.03 -2.71
C LEU A 147 -1.05 4.61 -2.33
N LEU A 148 -0.48 4.48 -1.14
CA LEU A 148 -0.07 3.21 -0.55
C LEU A 148 -1.01 2.94 0.62
N VAL A 149 -1.91 1.97 0.48
CA VAL A 149 -2.93 1.68 1.49
C VAL A 149 -2.68 0.30 2.08
N ASP A 150 -2.36 0.26 3.36
CA ASP A 150 -2.19 -0.98 4.12
C ASP A 150 -3.46 -1.34 4.90
N GLU A 151 -3.58 -2.62 5.24
CA GLU A 151 -4.67 -3.18 6.07
C GLU A 151 -6.10 -2.94 5.54
N LEU A 152 -6.29 -2.88 4.22
CA LEU A 152 -7.60 -2.57 3.62
C LEU A 152 -8.67 -3.62 3.90
N GLU A 153 -8.28 -4.89 4.04
CA GLU A 153 -9.17 -6.02 4.37
C GLU A 153 -10.00 -5.75 5.64
N GLY A 154 -9.39 -5.20 6.69
CA GLY A 154 -10.08 -4.91 7.94
C GLY A 154 -11.16 -3.83 7.83
N GLN A 155 -11.10 -2.98 6.80
CA GLN A 155 -12.06 -1.89 6.60
C GLN A 155 -13.03 -2.12 5.46
N TYR A 156 -12.70 -3.00 4.52
CA TYR A 156 -13.53 -3.21 3.34
C TYR A 156 -14.92 -3.76 3.69
N GLY A 157 -15.01 -4.68 4.67
CA GLY A 157 -16.29 -5.16 5.17
C GLY A 157 -17.17 -4.06 5.78
N ASN A 158 -16.57 -3.11 6.51
CA ASN A 158 -17.29 -1.95 7.03
C ASN A 158 -17.80 -1.07 5.89
N LEU A 159 -16.94 -0.77 4.91
CA LEU A 159 -17.30 0.04 3.74
C LEU A 159 -18.45 -0.59 2.94
N GLN A 160 -18.47 -1.91 2.75
CA GLN A 160 -19.57 -2.59 2.06
C GLN A 160 -20.92 -2.43 2.76
N ASN A 161 -20.92 -2.37 4.10
CA ASN A 161 -22.15 -2.23 4.88
C ASN A 161 -22.65 -0.78 4.91
N ILE A 162 -21.73 0.19 4.91
CA ILE A 162 -22.04 1.61 5.06
C ILE A 162 -22.37 2.26 3.72
N VAL A 163 -21.61 1.95 2.68
CA VAL A 163 -21.69 2.63 1.39
C VAL A 163 -22.77 1.98 0.53
N GLN A 164 -23.74 2.79 0.12
CA GLN A 164 -24.86 2.35 -0.69
C GLN A 164 -24.39 1.96 -2.09
N THR A 165 -24.35 0.66 -2.35
CA THR A 165 -23.99 0.11 -3.66
C THR A 165 -24.91 -1.04 -4.02
N LYS A 166 -25.32 -1.11 -5.30
CA LYS A 166 -26.11 -2.25 -5.81
C LYS A 166 -25.26 -3.49 -6.02
N ASP A 167 -23.96 -3.30 -6.27
CA ASP A 167 -22.97 -4.31 -6.64
C ASP A 167 -21.93 -4.58 -5.54
N ARG A 168 -22.17 -4.13 -4.30
CA ARG A 168 -21.26 -4.28 -3.14
C ARG A 168 -19.82 -3.81 -3.44
N SER A 169 -19.72 -2.73 -4.22
CA SER A 169 -18.47 -2.16 -4.73
C SER A 169 -18.26 -0.73 -4.20
N PRO A 170 -18.02 -0.58 -2.89
CA PRO A 170 -17.98 0.72 -2.21
C PRO A 170 -16.84 1.62 -2.70
N LEU A 171 -15.80 1.03 -3.31
CA LEU A 171 -14.62 1.74 -3.78
C LEU A 171 -14.61 1.98 -5.29
N ARG A 172 -15.71 1.65 -5.99
CA ARG A 172 -15.78 1.66 -7.46
C ARG A 172 -15.19 2.91 -8.10
N GLU A 173 -15.70 4.09 -7.74
CA GLU A 173 -15.26 5.35 -8.37
C GLU A 173 -13.80 5.67 -8.07
N TRP A 174 -13.34 5.36 -6.86
CA TRP A 174 -11.95 5.57 -6.48
C TRP A 174 -10.99 4.61 -7.20
N LEU A 175 -11.36 3.34 -7.37
CA LEU A 175 -10.55 2.34 -8.10
C LEU A 175 -10.52 2.62 -9.61
N GLU A 176 -11.64 3.05 -10.20
CA GLU A 176 -11.73 3.39 -11.63
C GLU A 176 -11.03 4.73 -11.96
N SER A 177 -10.91 5.63 -10.99
CA SER A 177 -10.21 6.90 -11.17
C SER A 177 -8.74 6.72 -11.54
N LYS A 178 -8.31 7.45 -12.58
CA LYS A 178 -6.93 7.49 -13.08
C LYS A 178 -6.11 8.66 -12.52
N THR A 179 -6.65 9.39 -11.54
CA THR A 179 -5.97 10.57 -10.96
C THR A 179 -4.66 10.17 -10.27
N TYR A 180 -4.68 9.08 -9.51
CA TYR A 180 -3.52 8.57 -8.78
C TYR A 180 -3.31 7.08 -9.02
N LEU A 181 -2.03 6.67 -9.04
CA LEU A 181 -1.64 5.27 -8.98
C LEU A 181 -1.78 4.75 -7.54
N LYS A 182 -2.34 3.55 -7.38
CA LYS A 182 -2.75 2.99 -6.09
C LYS A 182 -2.15 1.61 -5.89
N PHE A 183 -1.53 1.38 -4.72
CA PHE A 183 -1.10 0.07 -4.26
C PHE A 183 -1.84 -0.26 -2.96
N LEU A 184 -2.61 -1.33 -2.98
CA LEU A 184 -3.52 -1.73 -1.92
C LEU A 184 -3.08 -3.08 -1.37
N ALA A 185 -2.68 -3.16 -0.11
CA ALA A 185 -2.28 -4.42 0.50
C ALA A 185 -3.47 -5.20 1.07
N PHE A 186 -3.59 -6.46 0.68
CA PHE A 186 -4.61 -7.39 1.14
C PHE A 186 -4.00 -8.72 1.59
N ALA A 187 -4.60 -9.41 2.56
CA ALA A 187 -4.34 -10.84 2.67
C ALA A 187 -4.98 -11.60 1.48
N PRO A 188 -4.57 -12.84 1.22
CA PRO A 188 -5.06 -13.60 0.08
C PRO A 188 -6.55 -13.94 0.17
N ALA A 189 -7.14 -13.93 1.38
CA ALA A 189 -8.58 -14.09 1.58
C ALA A 189 -9.31 -12.77 1.34
N GLY A 190 -8.80 -11.64 1.86
CA GLY A 190 -9.36 -10.30 1.67
C GLY A 190 -9.59 -9.86 0.22
N ILE A 191 -8.83 -10.37 -0.77
CA ILE A 191 -9.15 -10.07 -2.18
C ILE A 191 -10.46 -10.74 -2.64
N TYR A 192 -10.87 -11.86 -2.03
CA TYR A 192 -12.17 -12.49 -2.30
C TYR A 192 -13.29 -11.85 -1.49
N GLU A 193 -12.95 -11.10 -0.44
CA GLU A 193 -13.89 -10.23 0.28
C GLU A 193 -14.17 -8.96 -0.52
N LEU A 194 -13.25 -8.54 -1.39
CA LEU A 194 -13.59 -7.57 -2.44
C LEU A 194 -14.77 -8.08 -3.25
N GLY A 195 -15.80 -7.24 -3.41
CA GLY A 195 -16.91 -7.53 -4.29
C GLY A 195 -16.39 -7.87 -5.69
N GLY A 196 -17.05 -8.81 -6.39
CA GLY A 196 -16.54 -9.36 -7.65
C GLY A 196 -16.13 -8.29 -8.67
N ALA A 197 -16.87 -7.18 -8.73
CA ALA A 197 -16.54 -6.08 -9.63
C ALA A 197 -15.31 -5.25 -9.17
N ASP A 198 -15.14 -4.98 -7.87
CA ASP A 198 -13.95 -4.27 -7.36
C ASP A 198 -12.68 -5.11 -7.46
N ARG A 199 -12.81 -6.43 -7.35
CA ARG A 199 -11.71 -7.37 -7.59
C ARG A 199 -11.17 -7.32 -9.03
N ASP A 200 -12.02 -7.04 -10.00
CA ASP A 200 -11.64 -6.99 -11.42
C ASP A 200 -11.06 -5.62 -11.82
N ARG A 201 -11.22 -4.59 -10.97
CA ARG A 201 -10.64 -3.25 -11.14
C ARG A 201 -9.18 -3.15 -10.70
N VAL A 202 -8.64 -4.17 -10.04
CA VAL A 202 -7.28 -4.16 -9.50
C VAL A 202 -6.40 -5.23 -10.16
N LYS A 203 -5.19 -4.84 -10.58
CA LYS A 203 -4.18 -5.79 -11.07
C LYS A 203 -3.44 -6.42 -9.88
N ARG A 204 -3.26 -7.74 -9.89
CA ARG A 204 -2.72 -8.48 -8.75
C ARG A 204 -1.20 -8.58 -8.81
N ILE A 205 -0.54 -8.28 -7.70
CA ILE A 205 0.88 -8.54 -7.44
C ILE A 205 0.94 -9.50 -6.25
N VAL A 206 1.25 -10.77 -6.50
CA VAL A 206 1.29 -11.80 -5.46
C VAL A 206 2.71 -11.93 -4.94
N ILE A 207 2.94 -11.64 -3.65
CA ILE A 207 4.25 -11.80 -3.03
C ILE A 207 4.57 -13.30 -2.88
N PRO A 208 5.67 -13.79 -3.47
CA PRO A 208 6.06 -15.19 -3.37
C PRO A 208 6.68 -15.49 -2.00
N SER A 209 6.73 -16.76 -1.62
CA SER A 209 7.56 -17.19 -0.49
C SER A 209 9.04 -17.00 -0.79
N ALA A 210 9.85 -16.82 0.26
CA ALA A 210 11.30 -16.85 0.15
C ALA A 210 11.77 -18.22 -0.34
N ASP A 211 12.85 -18.25 -1.12
CA ASP A 211 13.44 -19.49 -1.61
C ASP A 211 14.25 -20.15 -0.49
N VAL A 212 14.18 -21.48 -0.40
CA VAL A 212 15.03 -22.25 0.52
C VAL A 212 16.52 -22.00 0.23
N LYS A 213 16.85 -21.74 -1.05
CA LYS A 213 18.20 -21.37 -1.45
C LYS A 213 18.66 -20.08 -0.79
N TYR A 214 17.79 -19.07 -0.72
CA TYR A 214 18.09 -17.81 -0.02
C TYR A 214 18.39 -18.05 1.47
N ILE A 215 17.55 -18.85 2.15
CA ILE A 215 17.73 -19.19 3.58
C ILE A 215 19.07 -19.89 3.81
N ARG A 216 19.43 -20.83 2.91
CA ARG A 216 20.69 -21.56 2.98
C ARG A 216 21.89 -20.65 2.81
N GLU A 217 21.86 -19.77 1.82
CA GLU A 217 23.02 -18.92 1.49
C GLU A 217 23.20 -17.72 2.43
N ASN A 218 22.12 -17.23 3.04
CA ASN A 218 22.15 -15.94 3.76
C ASN A 218 21.76 -16.01 5.24
N VAL A 219 21.21 -17.12 5.73
CA VAL A 219 20.71 -17.23 7.11
C VAL A 219 21.36 -18.39 7.87
N ILE A 220 21.23 -19.63 7.41
CA ILE A 220 21.53 -20.83 8.23
C ILE A 220 22.77 -21.61 7.74
N GLY A 221 23.14 -21.52 6.45
CA GLY A 221 24.30 -22.24 5.87
C GLY A 221 24.07 -23.74 5.66
N ASP A 222 23.55 -24.44 6.68
CA ASP A 222 23.29 -25.88 6.66
C ASP A 222 22.03 -26.24 5.86
N ALA A 223 22.14 -27.26 4.98
CA ALA A 223 21.06 -27.64 4.08
C ALA A 223 19.85 -28.24 4.81
N GLY A 224 20.07 -29.08 5.83
CA GLY A 224 19.01 -29.72 6.59
C GLY A 224 18.18 -28.72 7.38
N ARG A 225 18.86 -27.87 8.16
CA ARG A 225 18.23 -26.81 8.96
C ARG A 225 17.58 -25.74 8.09
N SER A 226 18.14 -25.39 6.94
CA SER A 226 17.51 -24.46 5.99
C SER A 226 16.21 -25.02 5.41
N ASN A 227 16.18 -26.30 5.06
CA ASN A 227 14.97 -26.96 4.59
C ASN A 227 13.91 -26.99 5.70
N SER A 228 14.29 -27.37 6.93
CA SER A 228 13.38 -27.36 8.08
C SER A 228 12.84 -25.95 8.37
N CYS A 229 13.71 -24.94 8.38
CA CYS A 229 13.33 -23.54 8.55
C CYS A 229 12.30 -23.11 7.50
N TRP A 230 12.53 -23.45 6.23
CA TRP A 230 11.59 -23.16 5.16
C TRP A 230 10.25 -23.87 5.35
N TRP A 231 10.27 -25.15 5.75
CA TRP A 231 9.06 -25.93 6.03
C TRP A 231 8.23 -25.36 7.19
N PHE A 232 8.88 -24.97 8.29
CA PHE A 232 8.19 -24.40 9.46
C PHE A 232 7.71 -22.97 9.22
N SER A 233 8.51 -22.13 8.58
CA SER A 233 8.13 -20.75 8.24
C SER A 233 7.18 -20.65 7.05
N ARG A 234 7.09 -21.70 6.23
CA ARG A 234 6.49 -21.69 4.88
C ARG A 234 7.09 -20.61 3.97
N GLY A 235 8.36 -20.27 4.19
CA GLY A 235 9.07 -19.21 3.47
C GLY A 235 8.59 -17.80 3.81
N LYS A 236 7.87 -17.60 4.91
CA LYS A 236 7.44 -16.28 5.39
C LYS A 236 8.59 -15.56 6.10
N VAL A 237 8.85 -14.34 5.67
CA VAL A 237 9.99 -13.53 6.09
C VAL A 237 10.06 -13.34 7.61
N ILE A 238 8.95 -12.96 8.25
CA ILE A 238 8.93 -12.71 9.71
C ILE A 238 9.33 -13.95 10.51
N TRP A 239 8.93 -15.15 10.05
CA TRP A 239 9.20 -16.41 10.73
C TRP A 239 10.61 -16.92 10.43
N ILE A 240 11.14 -16.66 9.23
CA ILE A 240 12.53 -16.98 8.91
C ILE A 240 13.48 -16.24 9.85
N PHE A 241 13.23 -14.95 10.08
CA PHE A 241 14.07 -14.13 10.95
C PHE A 241 13.76 -14.33 12.45
N ALA A 242 12.53 -14.64 12.84
CA ALA A 242 12.21 -14.87 14.26
C ALA A 242 12.68 -16.23 14.81
N VAL A 243 12.85 -17.26 13.97
CA VAL A 243 13.24 -18.60 14.43
C VAL A 243 14.77 -18.76 14.57
N PHE A 244 15.55 -17.88 13.92
CA PHE A 244 17.00 -18.06 13.82
C PHE A 244 17.85 -16.80 14.01
N CYS A 245 17.25 -15.64 14.34
CA CYS A 245 17.95 -14.45 14.86
C CYS A 245 17.47 -14.16 16.29
#